data_AF-A0AA38C756-F1
#
_entry.id   AF-A0AA38C756-F1
#
_cell.length_a   1.000
_cell.length_b   1.000
_cell.length_c   1.000
_cell.angle_alpha   90.00
_cell.angle_beta   90.00
_cell.angle_gamma   90.00
#
_symmetry.space_group_name_H-M   'P 1'
#
loop_
_entity.id
_entity.type
_entity.pdbx_description
1 polymer ?
#
loop_
_entity_poly.entity_id
_entity_poly.type
_entity_poly.pdbx_seq_one_letter_code
_entity_poly.pdbx_strand_id
1 'polypeptide(L)'
;MQEGMCYEKPVTIIVTDECPGGYYAFGKTHFDLSRAAFGCMATTGKTTALLKSGELCRNDILTLGEFPGKNITFHINKGSTDYWFSILIEYKDRDGYVGAVHLKE
;
A
#
# COMPACT_ATOMS: atom_id res chain seq x y z
N MET A 1 2.76 -11.00 22.32
CA MET A 1 1.71 -11.10 21.29
C MET A 1 0.59 -11.97 21.85
N GLN A 2 -0.68 -11.58 21.73
CA GLN A 2 -1.77 -12.52 22.05
C GLN A 2 -1.78 -13.60 20.96
N GLU A 3 -1.34 -14.80 21.35
CA GLU A 3 -1.18 -15.94 20.45
C GLU A 3 -2.47 -16.23 19.68
N GLY A 4 -2.35 -16.40 18.36
CA GLY A 4 -3.42 -16.86 17.49
C GLY A 4 -4.43 -15.82 17.02
N MET A 5 -4.18 -14.51 17.17
CA MET A 5 -5.03 -13.45 16.58
C MET A 5 -4.69 -13.13 15.12
N CYS A 6 -3.42 -13.26 14.74
CA CYS A 6 -2.94 -13.02 13.38
C CYS A 6 -2.78 -14.32 12.62
N TYR A 7 -3.13 -14.28 11.34
CA TYR A 7 -2.92 -15.35 10.39
C TYR A 7 -1.43 -15.47 10.04
N GLU A 8 -0.94 -16.69 9.86
CA GLU A 8 0.47 -16.92 9.52
C GLU A 8 0.81 -16.48 8.10
N LYS A 9 -0.17 -16.44 7.18
CA LYS A 9 0.06 -16.00 5.80
C LYS A 9 0.15 -14.48 5.69
N PRO A 10 1.02 -13.97 4.81
CA PRO A 10 1.11 -12.54 4.55
C PRO A 10 -0.15 -12.02 3.84
N VAL A 11 -0.43 -10.73 4.05
CA VAL A 11 -1.44 -9.98 3.30
C VAL A 11 -0.71 -9.02 2.37
N THR A 12 -1.08 -9.02 1.09
CA THR A 12 -0.57 -8.05 0.12
C THR A 12 -1.33 -6.74 0.24
N ILE A 13 -0.60 -5.63 0.31
CA ILE A 13 -1.15 -4.27 0.36
C ILE A 13 -0.55 -3.44 -0.76
N ILE A 14 -1.26 -2.38 -1.16
CA ILE A 14 -0.79 -1.38 -2.12
C ILE A 14 -0.60 -0.07 -1.35
N VAL A 15 0.57 0.54 -1.49
CA VAL A 15 0.83 1.86 -0.89
C VAL A 15 0.16 2.91 -1.77
N THR A 16 -0.85 3.58 -1.23
CA THR A 16 -1.65 4.57 -1.97
C THR A 16 -1.61 5.96 -1.37
N ASP A 17 -0.97 6.13 -0.22
CA ASP A 17 -0.93 7.39 0.51
C ASP A 17 0.37 7.50 1.30
N GLU A 18 0.72 8.73 1.67
CA GLU A 18 1.83 9.02 2.57
C GLU A 18 1.29 9.27 3.98
N CYS A 19 1.88 8.59 4.97
CA CYS A 19 1.75 8.97 6.36
C CYS A 19 2.98 9.83 6.69
N PRO A 20 2.87 11.16 6.82
CA PRO A 20 4.02 12.07 6.97
C PRO A 20 4.85 11.87 8.26
N GLY A 21 4.52 10.85 9.06
CA GLY A 21 5.18 10.56 10.32
C GLY A 21 4.75 11.50 11.45
N GLY A 22 5.20 11.20 12.66
CA GLY A 22 4.85 11.97 13.86
C GLY A 22 4.60 11.06 15.07
N TYR A 23 3.65 11.48 15.92
CA TYR A 23 3.24 10.74 17.12
C TYR A 23 2.96 9.26 16.84
N TYR A 24 2.37 8.96 15.67
CA TYR A 24 1.96 7.60 15.29
C TYR A 24 3.12 6.66 14.94
N ALA A 25 4.28 7.18 14.53
CA ALA A 25 5.40 6.35 14.10
C ALA A 25 6.55 6.28 15.13
N PHE A 26 6.61 7.20 16.10
CA PHE A 26 7.68 7.30 17.11
C PHE A 26 9.12 7.13 16.54
N GLY A 27 9.35 7.61 15.32
CA GLY A 27 10.64 7.48 14.62
C GLY A 27 10.96 6.07 14.07
N LYS A 28 9.98 5.16 14.03
CA LYS A 28 10.09 3.82 13.45
C LYS A 28 9.38 3.77 12.10
N THR A 29 9.74 2.77 11.29
CA THR A 29 8.94 2.39 10.12
C THR A 29 7.54 1.97 10.57
N HIS A 30 6.52 2.62 10.03
CA HIS A 30 5.12 2.39 10.39
C HIS A 30 4.26 2.28 9.13
N PHE A 31 3.44 1.23 9.06
CA PHE A 31 2.41 1.09 8.03
C PHE A 31 1.06 1.45 8.63
N ASP A 32 0.51 2.59 8.22
CA ASP A 32 -0.86 2.95 8.55
C ASP A 32 -1.81 2.27 7.54
N LEU A 33 -2.33 1.11 7.95
CA LEU A 33 -3.14 0.28 7.09
C LEU A 33 -4.61 0.67 7.16
N SER A 34 -5.30 0.59 6.02
CA SER A 34 -6.76 0.64 6.03
C SER A 34 -7.33 -0.46 6.93
N ARG A 35 -8.52 -0.21 7.52
CA ARG A 35 -9.22 -1.19 8.35
C ARG A 35 -9.43 -2.54 7.63
N ALA A 36 -9.63 -2.50 6.32
CA ALA A 36 -9.78 -3.70 5.50
C ALA A 36 -8.47 -4.50 5.44
N ALA A 37 -7.36 -3.85 5.09
CA ALA A 37 -6.04 -4.50 5.04
C ALA A 37 -5.61 -5.05 6.41
N PHE A 38 -5.80 -4.26 7.47
CA PHE A 38 -5.48 -4.70 8.83
C PHE A 38 -6.36 -5.87 9.29
N GLY A 39 -7.66 -5.83 8.97
CA GLY A 39 -8.60 -6.90 9.31
C GLY A 39 -8.33 -8.21 8.59
N CYS A 40 -7.80 -8.17 7.36
CA CYS A 40 -7.41 -9.37 6.58
C CYS A 40 -6.23 -10.14 7.22
N MET A 41 -5.48 -9.52 8.12
CA MET A 41 -4.43 -10.20 8.87
C MET A 41 -4.99 -11.05 10.03
N ALA A 42 -6.29 -10.94 10.36
CA ALA A 42 -6.87 -11.67 11.47
C ALA A 42 -7.18 -13.13 11.13
N THR A 43 -7.01 -14.00 12.12
CA THR A 43 -7.60 -15.35 12.10
C THR A 43 -9.13 -15.25 11.99
N THR A 44 -9.76 -16.20 11.29
CA THR A 44 -11.22 -16.28 11.15
C THR A 44 -11.94 -16.08 12.49
N GLY A 45 -12.89 -15.14 12.52
CA GLY A 45 -13.66 -14.78 13.72
C GLY A 45 -12.95 -13.82 14.69
N LYS A 46 -11.69 -13.45 14.46
CA LYS A 46 -10.92 -12.55 15.34
C LYS A 46 -10.71 -11.14 14.79
N THR A 47 -11.29 -10.78 13.64
CA THR A 47 -11.13 -9.46 13.00
C THR A 47 -11.44 -8.30 13.96
N THR A 48 -12.54 -8.34 14.70
CA THR A 48 -12.89 -7.28 15.65
C THR A 48 -11.90 -7.18 16.80
N ALA A 49 -11.41 -8.30 17.30
CA ALA A 49 -10.41 -8.32 18.36
C ALA A 49 -9.07 -7.76 17.86
N LEU A 50 -8.66 -8.13 16.64
CA LEU A 50 -7.46 -7.59 16.01
C LEU A 50 -7.57 -6.07 15.81
N LEU A 51 -8.65 -5.59 15.19
CA LEU A 51 -8.86 -4.15 14.98
C LEU A 51 -8.84 -3.33 16.27
N LYS A 52 -9.23 -3.94 17.40
CA LYS A 52 -9.18 -3.30 18.72
C LYS A 52 -7.77 -3.23 19.32
N SER A 53 -6.81 -4.02 18.84
CA SER A 53 -5.42 -3.94 19.32
C SER A 53 -4.74 -2.65 18.89
N GLY A 54 -5.18 -2.04 17.79
CA GLY A 54 -4.68 -0.76 17.28
C GLY A 54 -3.34 -0.84 16.57
N GLU A 55 -2.38 -1.56 17.15
CA GLU A 55 -1.02 -1.71 16.61
C GLU A 55 -0.57 -3.18 16.64
N LEU A 56 0.28 -3.56 15.70
CA LEU A 56 0.95 -4.86 15.65
C LEU A 56 2.43 -4.65 15.37
N CYS A 57 3.29 -5.18 16.25
CA CYS A 57 4.71 -5.26 15.96
C CYS A 57 4.99 -6.51 15.12
N ARG A 58 5.21 -6.34 13.82
CA ARG A 58 5.68 -7.41 12.92
C ARG A 58 6.89 -6.92 12.13
N ASN A 59 7.85 -7.82 11.91
CA ASN A 59 9.17 -7.47 11.37
C ASN A 59 9.40 -7.93 9.92
N ASP A 60 8.44 -8.60 9.29
CA ASP A 60 8.64 -9.22 7.97
C ASP A 60 7.78 -8.54 6.91
N ILE A 61 8.43 -7.77 6.04
CA ILE A 61 7.81 -7.12 4.87
C ILE A 61 8.46 -7.74 3.63
N LEU A 62 7.62 -8.20 2.71
CA LEU A 62 8.05 -8.69 1.39
C LEU A 62 7.47 -7.75 0.34
N THR A 63 8.32 -7.28 -0.58
CA THR A 63 7.86 -6.54 -1.75
C THR A 63 7.34 -7.54 -2.78
N LEU A 64 6.04 -7.47 -3.07
CA LEU A 64 5.41 -8.22 -4.15
C LEU A 64 5.15 -7.26 -5.31
N GLY A 65 5.48 -7.70 -6.52
CA GLY A 65 5.59 -6.81 -7.66
C GLY A 65 4.69 -7.18 -8.83
N GLU A 66 3.47 -7.64 -8.59
CA GLU A 66 2.56 -7.96 -9.71
C GLU A 66 1.15 -7.48 -9.40
N PHE A 67 0.48 -6.92 -10.40
CA PHE A 67 -0.95 -6.62 -10.37
C PHE A 67 -1.71 -7.59 -11.30
N PRO A 68 -2.15 -8.77 -10.81
CA PRO A 68 -2.77 -9.78 -11.65
C PRO A 68 -3.99 -9.23 -12.41
N GLY A 69 -3.97 -9.37 -13.73
CA GLY A 69 -5.09 -8.96 -14.59
C GLY A 69 -5.24 -7.45 -14.79
N LYS A 70 -4.23 -6.65 -14.42
CA LYS A 70 -4.17 -5.21 -14.70
C LYS A 70 -3.08 -4.91 -15.71
N ASN A 71 -3.38 -4.04 -16.66
CA ASN A 71 -2.37 -3.44 -17.53
C ASN A 71 -1.94 -2.10 -16.97
N ILE A 72 -0.71 -1.70 -17.27
CA ILE A 72 -0.22 -0.34 -16.99
C ILE A 72 -1.21 0.66 -17.60
N THR A 73 -1.69 1.58 -16.78
CA THR A 73 -2.68 2.57 -17.20
C THR A 73 -2.13 3.99 -17.03
N PHE A 74 -2.43 4.85 -18.00
CA PHE A 74 -2.00 6.25 -18.01
C PHE A 74 -3.24 7.14 -17.91
N HIS A 75 -3.31 7.93 -16.84
CA HIS A 75 -4.39 8.89 -16.61
C HIS A 75 -3.87 10.30 -16.79
N ILE A 76 -4.49 11.07 -17.70
CA ILE A 76 -4.17 12.48 -17.87
C ILE A 76 -4.85 13.27 -16.76
N ASN A 77 -4.06 14.01 -15.99
CA ASN A 77 -4.59 14.79 -14.88
C ASN A 77 -5.35 16.01 -15.40
N LYS A 78 -6.46 16.32 -14.72
CA LYS A 78 -7.21 17.56 -14.96
C LYS A 78 -6.30 18.77 -14.79
N GLY A 79 -6.36 19.71 -15.73
CA GLY A 79 -5.47 20.87 -15.77
C GLY A 79 -4.29 20.72 -16.72
N SER A 80 -4.14 19.55 -17.36
CA SER A 80 -3.27 19.44 -18.53
C SER A 80 -3.78 20.34 -19.67
N THR A 81 -2.84 20.95 -20.39
CA THR A 81 -3.07 21.86 -21.53
C THR A 81 -2.04 21.56 -22.62
N ASP A 82 -2.13 22.24 -23.75
CA ASP A 82 -1.15 22.13 -24.85
C ASP A 82 0.28 22.55 -24.45
N TYR A 83 0.42 23.24 -23.32
CA TYR A 83 1.71 23.73 -22.79
C TYR A 83 2.12 23.10 -21.45
N TRP A 84 1.25 22.28 -20.85
CA TRP A 84 1.52 21.61 -19.57
C TRP A 84 0.91 20.22 -19.55
N PHE A 85 1.72 19.19 -19.33
CA PHE A 85 1.29 17.81 -19.34
C PHE A 85 1.57 17.15 -18.00
N SER A 86 0.52 16.58 -17.38
CA SER A 86 0.63 15.85 -16.13
C SER A 86 -0.13 14.54 -16.24
N ILE A 87 0.52 13.44 -15.85
CA ILE A 87 -0.04 12.10 -15.89
C ILE A 87 0.17 11.34 -14.59
N LEU A 88 -0.76 10.44 -14.30
CA LEU A 88 -0.63 9.40 -13.31
C LEU A 88 -0.42 8.06 -14.03
N ILE A 89 0.60 7.31 -13.63
CA ILE A 89 0.89 5.97 -14.13
C ILE A 89 0.45 4.97 -13.05
N GLU A 90 -0.54 4.15 -13.37
CA GLU A 90 -1.10 3.15 -12.46
C GLU A 90 -0.73 1.73 -12.88
N TYR A 91 -0.75 0.81 -11.91
CA TYR A 91 -0.51 -0.63 -12.12
C TYR A 91 0.82 -0.95 -12.80
N LYS A 92 1.87 -0.19 -12.46
CA LYS A 92 3.23 -0.56 -12.87
C LYS A 92 3.62 -1.86 -12.15
N ASP A 93 3.86 -2.91 -12.93
CA ASP A 93 4.38 -4.15 -12.37
C ASP A 93 5.81 -3.97 -11.83
N ARG A 94 6.21 -4.96 -11.03
CA ARG A 94 7.49 -5.19 -10.36
C ARG A 94 7.74 -4.27 -9.17
N ASP A 95 8.80 -3.48 -9.23
CA ASP A 95 9.24 -2.59 -8.16
C ASP A 95 8.21 -1.50 -7.81
N GLY A 96 7.19 -1.30 -8.66
CA GLY A 96 6.17 -0.27 -8.50
C GLY A 96 6.71 1.16 -8.62
N TYR A 97 8.01 1.33 -8.88
CA TYR A 97 8.69 2.62 -8.84
C TYR A 97 9.00 3.15 -10.24
N VAL A 98 8.52 4.33 -10.61
CA VAL A 98 8.82 4.94 -11.92
C VAL A 98 10.13 5.74 -11.83
N GLY A 99 11.20 5.25 -12.49
CA GLY A 99 12.49 5.93 -12.49
C GLY A 99 12.61 7.09 -13.47
N ALA A 100 11.97 6.99 -14.64
CA ALA A 100 11.90 8.07 -15.63
C ALA A 100 10.68 7.90 -16.54
N VAL A 101 10.21 9.02 -17.09
CA VAL A 101 9.16 9.07 -18.11
C VAL A 101 9.68 9.94 -19.26
N HIS A 102 9.61 9.42 -20.47
CA HIS A 102 9.99 10.13 -21.69
C HIS A 102 8.80 10.18 -22.64
N LEU A 103 8.60 11.34 -23.27
CA LEU A 103 7.56 11.55 -24.27
C LEU A 103 8.24 11.77 -25.61
N LYS A 104 7.65 11.20 -26.66
CA LYS A 104 8.05 11.42 -28.05
C LYS A 104 6.78 11.56 -28.87
N GLU A 105 6.76 12.57 -29.74
CA GLU A 105 5.72 12.76 -30.76
C GLU A 105 5.85 11.74 -31.90
#